data_AF-A0A268BTX6-F1
#
_entry.id   AF-A0A268BTX6-F1
#
_cell.length_a   1.000
_cell.length_b   1.000
_cell.length_c   1.000
_cell.angle_alpha   90.00
_cell.angle_beta   90.00
_cell.angle_gamma   90.00
#
_symmetry.space_group_name_H-M   'P 1'
#
loop_
_entity.id
_entity.type
_entity.pdbx_description
1 polymer ?
#
loop_
_entity_poly.entity_id
_entity_poly.type
_entity_poly.pdbx_seq_one_letter_code
_entity_poly.pdbx_strand_id
1 'polypeptide(L)' 'MDKGTIIRSVVLILALINQLLMANGLTPIPGTEDAWGEILATIFTAVISAWTFFKNNFITPKGQKQKEVLQREGLTKAK' A
#
# COMPACT_ATOMS: atom_id res chain seq x y z
N MET A 1 -10.30 -4.57 -9.21
CA MET A 1 -10.45 -3.20 -8.68
C MET A 1 -9.09 -2.52 -8.75
N ASP A 2 -8.98 -1.36 -9.40
CA ASP A 2 -7.72 -0.62 -9.45
C ASP A 2 -7.44 0.07 -8.10
N LYS A 3 -6.19 0.47 -7.90
CA LYS A 3 -5.72 1.09 -6.65
C LYS A 3 -6.47 2.40 -6.34
N GLY A 4 -6.80 3.18 -7.36
CA GLY A 4 -7.54 4.42 -7.21
C GLY A 4 -8.97 4.17 -6.73
N THR A 5 -9.63 3.13 -7.26
CA THR A 5 -10.96 2.73 -6.78
C THR A 5 -10.94 2.28 -5.33
N ILE A 6 -9.95 1.49 -4.90
CA ILE A 6 -9.83 1.10 -3.48
C ILE A 6 -9.74 2.34 -2.59
N ILE A 7 -8.84 3.28 -2.91
CA ILE A 7 -8.62 4.48 -2.10
C ILE A 7 -9.91 5.31 -2.03
N ARG A 8 -10.57 5.55 -3.17
CA ARG A 8 -11.83 6.31 -3.22
C ARG A 8 -12.95 5.66 -2.42
N SER A 9 -13.08 4.33 -2.47
CA SER A 9 -14.07 3.61 -1.67
C SER A 9 -13.82 3.77 -0.17
N VAL A 10 -12.55 3.75 0.28
CA VAL A 10 -12.21 3.98 1.69
C VAL A 10 -12.50 5.42 2.11
N VAL A 11 -12.13 6.42 1.29
CA VAL A 11 -12.44 7.83 1.56
C VAL A 11 -13.95 8.06 1.64
N LEU A 12 -14.73 7.45 0.74
CA LEU A 12 -16.19 7.53 0.76
C LEU A 12 -16.77 6.96 2.07
N ILE A 13 -16.26 5.82 2.55
CA ILE A 13 -16.70 5.24 3.82
C ILE A 13 -16.39 6.19 4.99
N LEU A 14 -15.21 6.81 5.01
CA LEU A 14 -14.87 7.83 6.02
C LEU A 14 -15.81 9.04 5.97
N ALA A 15 -16.15 9.51 4.76
CA ALA A 15 -17.11 10.59 4.58
C ALA A 15 -18.50 10.23 5.12
N LEU A 16 -18.98 9.01 4.85
CA LEU A 16 -20.26 8.52 5.39
C LEU A 16 -20.24 8.42 6.92
N ILE A 17 -19.12 7.98 7.51
CA ILE A 17 -18.97 7.98 8.97
C ILE A 17 -19.03 9.41 9.52
N ASN A 18 -18.34 10.36 8.90
CA ASN A 18 -18.41 11.77 9.30
C ASN A 18 -19.82 12.34 9.18
N GLN A 19 -20.56 11.99 8.12
CA GLN A 19 -21.96 12.38 7.97
C GLN A 19 -22.83 11.85 9.12
N LEU A 20 -22.62 10.60 9.53
CA LEU A 20 -23.32 10.02 10.69
C LEU A 20 -22.92 10.70 12.01
N LEU A 21 -21.64 10.98 12.22
CA LEU A 21 -21.17 11.68 13.42
C LEU A 21 -21.83 13.05 13.55
N MET A 22 -21.81 13.84 12.48
CA MET A 22 -22.46 15.16 12.45
C MET A 22 -23.97 15.07 12.66
N ALA A 23 -24.64 14.09 12.03
CA ALA A 23 -26.07 13.88 12.21
C ALA A 23 -26.47 13.53 13.66
N ASN A 24 -25.56 12.94 14.43
CA ASN A 24 -25.76 12.62 15.84
C ASN A 24 -25.18 13.69 16.79
N GLY A 25 -24.74 14.85 16.28
CA GLY A 25 -24.13 15.92 17.09
C GLY A 25 -22.76 15.58 17.67
N LEU A 26 -22.10 14.53 17.15
CA LEU A 26 -20.76 14.12 17.56
C LEU A 26 -19.69 14.86 16.77
N THR A 27 -18.48 14.93 17.34
CA THR A 27 -17.33 15.54 16.67
C THR A 27 -16.90 14.71 15.45
N PRO A 28 -16.82 15.32 14.25
CA PRO A 28 -16.39 14.61 13.05
C PRO A 28 -14.90 14.28 13.11
N ILE A 29 -14.48 13.25 12.36
CA ILE A 29 -13.07 12.94 12.15
C ILE A 29 -12.44 14.11 11.37
N PRO A 30 -11.38 14.75 11.89
CA PRO A 30 -10.77 15.91 11.26
C PRO A 30 -10.05 15.52 9.96
N GLY A 31 -10.07 16.43 8.97
CA GLY A 31 -9.41 16.25 7.67
C GLY A 31 -10.37 16.39 6.50
N THR A 32 -9.84 16.70 5.32
CA THR A 32 -10.59 16.78 4.06
C THR A 32 -10.51 15.47 3.29
N GLU A 33 -11.45 15.23 2.37
CA GLU A 33 -11.41 14.05 1.49
C GLU A 33 -10.08 13.96 0.72
N ASP A 34 -9.58 15.09 0.22
CA ASP A 34 -8.29 15.17 -0.48
C ASP A 34 -7.13 14.75 0.42
N ALA A 35 -7.10 15.24 1.67
CA ALA A 35 -6.06 14.88 2.64
C ALA A 35 -6.10 13.38 2.96
N TRP A 36 -7.28 12.82 3.19
CA TRP A 36 -7.45 11.39 3.42
C TRP A 36 -7.04 10.55 2.21
N GLY A 37 -7.38 10.99 1.00
CA GLY A 37 -6.96 10.37 -0.25
C GLY A 37 -5.44 10.32 -0.38
N GLU A 38 -4.76 11.43 -0.12
CA GLU A 38 -3.30 11.54 -0.20
C GLU A 38 -2.60 10.66 0.85
N ILE A 39 -3.07 10.69 2.10
CA ILE A 39 -2.54 9.87 3.20
C ILE A 39 -2.67 8.38 2.85
N LEU A 40 -3.85 7.94 2.42
CA LEU A 40 -4.09 6.55 2.07
C LEU A 40 -3.27 6.12 0.85
N ALA A 41 -3.16 6.98 -0.17
CA ALA A 41 -2.33 6.72 -1.34
C ALA A 41 -0.85 6.58 -0.97
N THR A 42 -0.36 7.42 -0.07
CA THR A 42 1.02 7.41 0.42
C THR A 42 1.32 6.14 1.19
N ILE A 43 0.48 5.78 2.17
CA ILE A 43 0.63 4.55 2.95
C ILE A 43 0.61 3.33 2.04
N PHE A 44 -0.37 3.27 1.14
CA PHE A 44 -0.51 2.16 0.21
C PHE A 44 0.73 2.03 -0.69
N THR A 45 1.19 3.14 -1.26
CA THR A 45 2.39 3.17 -2.11
C THR A 45 3.63 2.75 -1.34
N ALA A 46 3.82 3.25 -0.12
CA ALA A 46 4.95 2.89 0.73
C ALA A 46 4.98 1.38 1.02
N VAL A 47 3.86 0.80 1.43
CA VAL A 47 3.75 -0.64 1.74
C VAL A 47 4.02 -1.49 0.50
N ILE A 48 3.38 -1.19 -0.63
CA ILE A 48 3.58 -1.96 -1.87
C ILE A 48 5.00 -1.81 -2.38
N SER A 49 5.58 -0.61 -2.30
CA SER A 49 6.97 -0.37 -2.73
C SER A 49 7.95 -1.14 -1.86
N ALA A 50 7.78 -1.10 -0.53
CA ALA A 50 8.60 -1.87 0.39
C ALA A 50 8.47 -3.37 0.12
N TRP A 51 7.24 -3.90 0.04
CA TRP A 51 7.00 -5.31 -0.25
C TRP A 51 7.65 -5.76 -1.57
N THR A 52 7.48 -4.96 -2.63
CA THR A 52 8.05 -5.24 -3.95
C THR A 52 9.58 -5.20 -3.91
N PHE A 53 10.16 -4.23 -3.21
CA PHE A 53 11.60 -4.10 -3.02
C PHE A 53 12.20 -5.34 -2.34
N PHE A 54 11.61 -5.79 -1.23
CA PHE A 54 12.08 -6.98 -0.51
C PHE A 54 11.93 -8.27 -1.33
N LYS A 55 10.85 -8.38 -2.12
CA LYS A 55 10.59 -9.55 -2.96
C LYS A 55 11.55 -9.66 -4.15
N ASN A 56 11.88 -8.54 -4.79
CA ASN A 56 12.66 -8.53 -6.04
C ASN A 56 14.17 -8.36 -5.85
N ASN A 57 14.64 -7.93 -4.67
CA ASN A 57 16.07 -7.75 -4.41
C ASN A 57 16.72 -8.91 -3.62
N PHE A 58 16.04 -10.05 -3.49
CA PHE A 58 16.55 -11.23 -2.79
C PHE A 58 17.02 -10.99 -1.34
N ILE A 59 16.47 -9.97 -0.66
CA ILE A 59 16.92 -9.55 0.67
C ILE A 59 16.52 -10.56 1.75
N THR A 60 15.35 -11.18 1.60
CA THR A 60 14.85 -12.19 2.54
C THR A 60 15.65 -13.50 2.46
N PRO A 61 15.69 -14.34 3.51
CA PRO A 61 16.38 -15.64 3.46
C PRO A 61 15.89 -16.53 2.31
N LYS A 62 14.60 -16.49 2.00
CA LYS A 62 14.03 -17.19 0.83
C LYS A 62 14.56 -16.61 -0.47
N GLY A 63 14.66 -15.28 -0.56
CA GLY A 63 15.24 -14.58 -1.70
C GLY A 63 16.71 -14.95 -1.91
N GLN A 64 17.51 -15.03 -0.85
CA GLN A 64 18.91 -15.44 -0.94
C GLN A 64 19.04 -16.86 -1.52
N LYS A 65 18.23 -17.81 -1.03
CA LYS A 65 18.18 -19.18 -1.61
C LYS A 65 17.77 -19.20 -3.07
N GLN A 66 16.80 -18.36 -3.47
CA GLN A 66 16.42 -18.22 -4.87
C GLN A 66 17.59 -17.71 -5.72
N LYS A 67 18.33 -16.71 -5.22
CA LYS A 67 19.52 -16.18 -5.88
C LYS A 67 20.59 -17.25 -6.05
N GLU A 68 20.84 -18.07 -5.03
CA GLU A 68 21.80 -19.19 -5.12
C GLU A 68 21.41 -20.20 -6.21
N VAL A 69 20.13 -20.58 -6.29
CA VAL A 69 19.64 -21.49 -7.35
C VAL A 69 19.82 -20.85 -8.72
N LEU A 70 19.42 -19.57 -8.88
CA LEU A 70 19.60 -18.86 -10.15
C LEU A 70 21.07 -18.78 -10.57
N GLN A 71 22.00 -18.63 -9.62
CA GLN A 71 23.44 -18.62 -9.90
C GLN A 71 23.94 -20.00 -10.35
N ARG A 72 23.50 -21.08 -9.68
CA ARG A 72 23.85 -22.45 -10.05
C ARG A 72 23.40 -22.82 -11.45
N GLU A 73 22.20 -22.37 -11.83
CA GLU A 73 21.63 -22.63 -13.16
C GLU A 73 22.11 -21.64 -14.24
N GLY A 74 23.03 -20.72 -13.91
CA GLY A 74 23.53 -19.72 -14.86
C GLY A 74 22.48 -18.71 -15.33
N LEU A 75 21.36 -18.59 -14.61
CA LEU A 75 20.23 -17.71 -14.93
C LEU A 75 20.35 -16.30 -14.34
N THR A 76 21.39 -16.02 -13.57
CA THR A 76 21.72 -14.65 -13.19
C THR A 76 22.41 -13.94 -14.34
N LYS A 77 22.01 -12.68 -14.62
CA LYS A 77 22.84 -11.79 -15.46
C LYS A 77 24.17 -11.61 -14.76
N ALA A 78 25.17 -12.40 -15.16
CA ALA A 78 26.55 -12.13 -14.80
C ALA A 78 26.89 -10.72 -15.25
N LYS A 79 27.55 -9.96 -14.38
CA LYS A 79 28.28 -8.78 -14.83
C LYS A 79 29.61 -9.25 -15.39
#